data_AF-P19943-F1
#
_entry.id   AF-P19943-F1
#
_cell.length_a   1.000
_cell.length_b   1.000
_cell.length_c   1.000
_cell.angle_alpha   90.00
_cell.angle_beta   90.00
_cell.angle_gamma   90.00
#
_symmetry.space_group_name_H-M   'P 1'
#
loop_
_entity.id
_entity.type
_entity.pdbx_description
1 polymer ?
#
loop_
_entity_poly.entity_id
_entity_poly.type
_entity_poly.pdbx_seq_one_letter_code
_entity_poly.pdbx_strand_id
1 'polypeptide(L)' 'MRYVASYLLAALGGNSSPSAKDIKKILDSVGIEADDDRLNKVIS' A
#
# COMPACT_ATOMS: atom_id res chain seq x y z
N MET A 1 7.35 5.91 -5.22
CA MET A 1 6.44 5.34 -6.23
C MET A 1 5.85 3.98 -5.86
N ARG A 2 6.58 3.05 -5.22
CA ARG A 2 6.06 1.73 -4.83
C ARG A 2 4.78 1.79 -3.97
N TYR A 3 4.74 2.66 -2.97
CA TYR A 3 3.57 2.87 -2.09
C TYR A 3 2.31 3.32 -2.83
N VAL A 4 2.46 4.25 -3.78
CA VAL A 4 1.34 4.76 -4.59
C VAL A 4 0.85 3.68 -5.55
N ALA A 5 1.77 2.92 -6.15
CA ALA A 5 1.42 1.79 -7.01
C ALA A 5 0.68 0.69 -6.22
N SER A 6 1.16 0.32 -5.03
CA SER A 6 0.46 -0.65 -4.17
C SER A 6 -0.88 -0.13 -3.66
N TYR A 7 -1.00 1.17 -3.36
CA TYR A 7 -2.28 1.81 -3.03
C TYR A 7 -3.26 1.68 -4.20
N LEU A 8 -2.83 2.03 -5.41
CA LEU A 8 -3.66 1.92 -6.60
C LEU A 8 -4.05 0.46 -6.91
N LEU A 9 -3.14 -0.50 -6.73
CA LEU A 9 -3.43 -1.93 -6.91
C LEU A 9 -4.46 -2.44 -5.87
N ALA A 10 -4.33 -2.02 -4.61
CA ALA A 10 -5.32 -2.35 -3.59
C ALA A 10 -6.69 -1.74 -3.89
N ALA A 11 -6.72 -0.49 -4.40
CA ALA A 11 -7.94 0.19 -4.81
C ALA A 11 -8.64 -0.54 -5.97
N LEU A 12 -7.86 -0.94 -6.98
CA LEU A 12 -8.34 -1.73 -8.12
C LEU A 12 -8.81 -3.13 -7.72
N GLY A 13 -8.24 -3.72 -6.66
CA GLY A 13 -8.65 -5.00 -6.09
C GLY A 13 -10.00 -4.99 -5.36
N GLY A 14 -10.72 -3.86 -5.36
CA GLY A 14 -12.02 -3.70 -4.71
C GLY A 14 -11.96 -3.07 -3.32
N ASN A 15 -10.78 -2.66 -2.86
CA ASN A 15 -10.62 -1.96 -1.59
C ASN A 15 -10.46 -0.45 -1.83
N SER A 16 -11.57 0.26 -2.08
CA SER A 16 -11.56 1.71 -2.41
C SER A 16 -10.82 2.60 -1.38
N SER A 17 -10.64 2.12 -0.15
CA SER A 17 -9.76 2.77 0.84
C SER A 17 -8.70 1.77 1.32
N PRO A 18 -7.63 1.56 0.51
CA PRO A 18 -6.52 0.70 0.89
C PRO A 18 -5.97 1.10 2.25
N SER A 19 -6.12 0.23 3.24
CA SER A 19 -5.55 0.49 4.54
C SER A 19 -4.05 0.21 4.51
N ALA A 20 -3.32 0.75 5.49
CA ALA A 20 -1.89 0.48 5.64
C ALA A 20 -1.60 -1.03 5.62
N LYS A 21 -2.47 -1.85 6.22
CA LYS A 21 -2.33 -3.32 6.21
C LYS A 21 -2.36 -3.92 4.80
N ASP A 22 -3.24 -3.47 3.93
CA ASP A 22 -3.35 -3.98 2.56
C ASP A 22 -2.10 -3.66 1.75
N ILE A 23 -1.61 -2.44 1.88
CA ILE A 23 -0.41 -1.98 1.18
C ILE A 23 0.83 -2.70 1.71
N LYS A 24 0.95 -2.90 3.02
CA LYS A 24 2.02 -3.72 3.61
C LYS A 24 2.02 -5.13 3.03
N LYS A 25 0.85 -5.76 2.89
CA LYS A 25 0.73 -7.12 2.33
C LYS A 25 1.15 -7.18 0.86
N ILE A 26 0.80 -6.16 0.07
CA ILE A 26 1.23 -6.08 -1.35
C ILE A 26 2.73 -5.86 -1.44
N LEU A 27 3.29 -4.98 -0.62
CA LEU A 27 4.73 -4.69 -0.59
C LEU A 27 5.53 -5.89 -0.09
N ASP A 28 5.04 -6.62 0.92
CA ASP A 28 5.62 -7.88 1.39
C ASP A 28 5.66 -8.95 0.29
N SER A 29 4.58 -9.06 -0.50
CA SER A 29 4.52 -9.99 -1.65
C SER A 29 5.57 -9.71 -2.72
N VAL A 30 6.08 -8.48 -2.81
CA VAL A 30 7.17 -8.09 -3.72
C VAL A 30 8.52 -7.97 -3.03
N GLY A 31 8.63 -8.41 -1.76
CA GLY A 31 9.86 -8.36 -0.97
C GLY A 31 10.30 -6.94 -0.60
N ILE A 32 9.36 -6.01 -0.48
CA ILE A 32 9.60 -4.62 -0.13
C ILE A 32 9.09 -4.37 1.28
N GLU A 33 9.99 -4.01 2.19
CA GLU A 33 9.59 -3.55 3.52
C GLU A 33 8.78 -2.26 3.41
N ALA A 34 7.55 -2.35 3.89
CA ALA A 34 6.61 -1.26 3.92
C ALA A 34 6.78 -0.45 5.21
N ASP A 35 7.38 0.72 5.05
CA ASP A 35 7.56 1.69 6.13
C ASP A 35 6.23 2.40 6.42
N ASP A 36 5.85 2.42 7.70
CA ASP A 36 4.56 2.97 8.14
C ASP A 36 4.49 4.49 7.95
N ASP A 37 5.60 5.22 8.10
CA ASP A 37 5.63 6.67 7.93
C ASP A 37 5.37 7.04 6.46
N ARG A 38 6.08 6.36 5.54
CA ARG A 38 5.87 6.53 4.10
C ARG A 38 4.48 6.10 3.65
N LEU A 39 3.91 5.10 4.32
CA LEU A 39 2.60 4.58 4.04
C LEU A 39 1.49 5.53 4.52
N ASN A 40 1.59 6.03 5.74
CA ASN A 40 0.68 7.05 6.25
C ASN A 40 0.71 8.30 5.38
N LYS A 41 1.87 8.65 4.80
CA LYS A 41 1.99 9.78 3.87
C LYS A 41 1.24 9.61 2.55
N VAL A 42 0.96 8.38 2.11
CA VAL A 42 0.17 8.13 0.88
C VAL A 42 -1.31 7.86 1.16
N ILE A 43 -1.66 7.47 2.39
CA ILE A 43 -3.05 7.24 2.81
C ILE A 43 -3.68 8.52 3.39
N SER A 44 -2.90 9.42 4.01
CA SER A 44 -3.33 10.77 4.42
C SER A 44 -3.61 11.65 3.21
#